data_AF-A0A5M7ASJ4-F1
#
_entry.id   AF-A0A5M7ASJ4-F1
#
_cell.length_a   1.000
_cell.length_b   1.000
_cell.length_c   1.000
_cell.angle_alpha   90.00
_cell.angle_beta   90.00
_cell.angle_gamma   90.00
#
_symmetry.space_group_name_H-M   'P 1'
#
loop_
_entity.id
_entity.type
_entity.pdbx_description
1 polymer ?
#
loop_
_entity_poly.entity_id
_entity_poly.type
_entity_poly.pdbx_seq_one_letter_code
_entity_poly.pdbx_strand_id
1 'polypeptide(L)' 'MNKYKETFGIDISKDVFDVHGSSTGHNQYKNDESGFIKFLGSLPN' A
#
# COMPACT_ATOMS: atom_id res chain seq x y z
N MET A 1 -13.86 8.46 -16.82
CA MET A 1 -13.11 7.37 -16.16
C MET A 1 -11.73 7.90 -15.82
N ASN A 2 -11.56 8.39 -14.60
CA ASN A 2 -10.31 9.01 -14.16
C ASN A 2 -9.31 7.89 -13.86
N LYS A 3 -8.20 7.85 -14.58
CA LYS A 3 -7.13 6.89 -14.28
C LYS A 3 -6.44 7.34 -12.99
N TYR A 4 -6.46 6.48 -11.97
CA TYR A 4 -5.60 6.66 -10.80
C TYR A 4 -4.14 6.39 -11.18
N LYS A 5 -3.24 7.29 -10.79
CA LYS A 5 -1.80 7.23 -11.11
C LYS A 5 -0.97 7.71 -9.92
N GLU A 6 -1.18 7.11 -8.76
CA GLU A 6 -0.28 7.32 -7.62
C GLU A 6 0.89 6.35 -7.69
N THR A 7 2.09 6.85 -7.38
CA THR A 7 3.27 6.02 -7.18
C THR A 7 3.47 5.80 -5.70
N PHE A 8 3.72 4.55 -5.32
CA PHE A 8 3.96 4.14 -3.95
C PHE A 8 5.41 3.72 -3.77
N GLY A 9 6.06 4.24 -2.74
CA GLY A 9 7.29 3.67 -2.20
C GLY A 9 6.92 2.56 -1.22
N ILE A 10 7.53 1.39 -1.37
CA ILE A 10 7.30 0.25 -0.48
C ILE A 10 8.64 -0.21 0.06
N ASP A 11 8.81 -0.17 1.38
CA ASP A 11 9.94 -0.78 2.08
C ASP A 11 9.47 -2.07 2.77
N ILE A 12 10.15 -3.18 2.52
CA ILE A 12 9.73 -4.51 2.98
C ILE A 12 10.78 -5.06 3.94
N SER A 13 10.34 -5.32 5.18
CA SER A 13 11.11 -6.05 6.19
C SER A 13 10.52 -7.46 6.36
N LYS A 14 11.04 -8.25 7.32
CA LYS A 14 10.62 -9.65 7.50
C LYS A 14 9.11 -9.82 7.59
N ASP A 15 8.48 -9.17 8.58
CA ASP A 15 7.09 -9.44 8.92
C ASP A 15 6.13 -8.30 8.55
N VAL A 16 6.67 -7.17 8.07
CA VAL A 16 5.88 -5.98 7.72
C VAL A 16 6.45 -5.27 6.48
N PHE A 17 5.58 -4.55 5.78
CA PHE A 17 5.96 -3.59 4.76
C PHE A 17 5.32 -2.22 5.02
N ASP A 18 6.14 -1.18 4.86
CA ASP A 18 5.74 0.22 4.96
C ASP A 18 5.46 0.76 3.55
N VAL A 19 4.28 1.34 3.38
CA VAL A 19 3.81 1.93 2.13
C VAL A 19 3.71 3.43 2.32
N HIS A 20 4.38 4.18 1.45
CA HIS A 20 4.25 5.62 1.37
C HIS A 20 3.73 6.03 0.00
N GLY A 21 2.54 6.61 -0.04
CA GLY A 21 1.95 7.22 -1.24
C GLY A 21 1.86 8.74 -1.11
N SER A 22 1.95 9.46 -2.23
CA SER A 22 1.89 10.93 -2.24
C SER A 22 0.55 11.50 -1.76
N SER A 23 -0.55 10.76 -1.96
CA SER A 23 -1.90 11.19 -1.59
C SER A 23 -2.46 10.39 -0.42
N THR A 24 -2.05 9.13 -0.28
CA THR A 24 -2.51 8.19 0.76
C THR A 24 -1.67 8.23 2.03
N GLY A 25 -0.49 8.85 2.01
CA GLY A 25 0.39 8.99 3.17
C GLY A 25 1.12 7.69 3.53
N HIS A 26 1.47 7.54 4.80
CA HIS A 26 2.23 6.40 5.32
C HIS A 26 1.32 5.36 5.99
N ASN A 27 1.36 4.12 5.53
CA ASN A 27 0.64 2.98 6.12
C ASN A 27 1.57 1.77 6.25
N GLN A 28 1.38 0.97 7.29
CA GLN A 28 2.13 -0.28 7.49
C GLN A 28 1.18 -1.48 7.42
N TYR A 29 1.63 -2.54 6.75
CA TYR A 29 0.89 -3.79 6.61
C TYR A 29 1.79 -4.97 6.95
N LYS A 30 1.18 -6.14 7.22
CA LYS A 30 1.93 -7.39 7.38
C LYS A 30 2.51 -7.85 6.05
N ASN A 31 3.71 -8.41 6.07
CA ASN A 31 4.31 -9.07 4.91
C ASN A 31 3.74 -10.49 4.71
N ASP A 32 2.41 -10.56 4.57
CA ASP A 32 1.66 -11.77 4.30
C ASP A 32 0.46 -11.46 3.41
N GLU A 33 -0.24 -12.50 2.95
CA GLU A 33 -1.43 -12.38 2.10
C GLU A 33 -2.47 -11.40 2.65
N SER A 34 -2.70 -11.43 3.97
CA SER A 34 -3.68 -10.57 4.62
C SER A 34 -3.30 -9.08 4.55
N GLY A 35 -2.01 -8.78 4.61
CA GLY A 35 -1.49 -7.42 4.43
C GLY A 35 -1.66 -6.91 3.00
N PHE A 36 -1.39 -7.74 2.00
CA PHE A 36 -1.59 -7.37 0.59
C PHE A 36 -3.06 -7.14 0.24
N ILE A 37 -3.98 -7.99 0.75
CA ILE A 37 -5.43 -7.79 0.56
C ILE A 37 -5.89 -6.46 1.17
N LYS A 38 -5.41 -6.12 2.37
CA LYS A 38 -5.72 -4.84 3.02
C LYS A 38 -5.18 -3.65 2.24
N PHE A 39 -3.96 -3.75 1.72
CA PHE A 39 -3.40 -2.70 0.88
C PHE A 39 -4.23 -2.51 -0.40
N LEU A 40 -4.58 -3.59 -1.10
CA LEU A 40 -5.44 -3.52 -2.29
C LEU A 40 -6.78 -2.84 -2.01
N GLY A 41 -7.44 -3.18 -0.90
CA GLY A 41 -8.70 -2.56 -0.50
C GLY A 41 -8.59 -1.08 -0.08
N SER A 42 -7.39 -0.58 0.19
CA SER A 42 -7.14 0.85 0.48
C SER A 42 -6.96 1.71 -0.78
N LEU A 43 -6.77 1.08 -1.94
CA LEU A 43 -6.60 1.80 -3.19
C LEU A 43 -7.94 2.34 -3.70
N PRO A 44 -7.97 3.55 -4.28
CA PRO A 44 -9.18 4.09 -4.88
C PRO A 44 -9.60 3.30 -6.14
N ASN A 45 -10.92 3.20 -6.34
CA ASN A 45 -11.56 2.52 -7.48
C ASN A 45 -11.44 3.29 -8.80
#